data_AF-A0A966RCN7-F1
#
_entry.id   AF-A0A966RCN7-F1
#
_cell.length_a   1.000
_cell.length_b   1.000
_cell.length_c   1.000
_cell.angle_alpha   90.00
_cell.angle_beta   90.00
_cell.angle_gamma   90.00
#
_symmetry.space_group_name_H-M   'P 1'
#
loop_
_entity.id
_entity.type
_entity.pdbx_description
1 polymer ?
#
loop_
_entity_poly.entity_id
_entity_poly.type
_entity_poly.pdbx_seq_one_letter_code
_entity_poly.pdbx_strand_id
1 'polypeptide(L)' 'MLGYFDYDEHEDRGKICVADNLELDAMLDTCCEEWAHARTNDLCSDDEDPHHNTFWAEYGRIVMAARGVEW' A
#
# COMPACT_ATOMS: atom_id res chain seq x y z
N MET A 1 10.06 7.00 9.04
CA MET A 1 9.06 6.07 8.46
C MET A 1 7.71 6.75 8.57
N LEU A 2 7.00 6.92 7.44
CA LEU A 2 5.71 7.63 7.39
C LEU A 2 4.54 6.68 7.67
N GLY A 3 4.66 5.42 7.24
CA GLY A 3 3.79 4.31 7.59
C GLY A 3 4.48 2.97 7.40
N TYR A 4 3.76 1.89 7.71
CA TYR A 4 4.12 0.50 7.36
C TYR A 4 2.86 -0.38 7.37
N PHE A 5 2.90 -1.48 6.62
CA PHE A 5 1.94 -2.59 6.73
C PHE A 5 2.41 -3.63 7.76
N ASP A 6 1.52 -4.02 8.66
CA ASP A 6 1.71 -5.04 9.68
C ASP A 6 0.75 -6.21 9.44
N TYR A 7 1.27 -7.43 9.30
CA TYR A 7 0.45 -8.63 9.07
C TYR A 7 0.38 -9.47 10.34
N ASP A 8 -0.82 -9.64 10.87
CA ASP A 8 -1.12 -10.52 11.99
C ASP A 8 -1.47 -11.92 11.46
N GLU A 9 -0.52 -12.85 11.56
CA GLU A 9 -0.69 -14.25 11.15
C GLU A 9 -1.75 -15.00 11.99
N HIS A 10 -2.02 -14.58 13.23
CA HIS A 10 -2.99 -15.24 14.08
C HIS A 10 -4.43 -14.89 13.70
N GLU A 11 -4.66 -13.64 13.31
CA GLU A 11 -5.97 -13.17 12.88
C GLU A 11 -6.19 -13.27 11.37
N ASP A 12 -5.15 -13.60 10.60
CA ASP A 12 -5.11 -13.55 9.13
C ASP A 12 -5.57 -12.16 8.63
N ARG A 13 -4.99 -11.11 9.20
CA ARG A 13 -5.38 -9.72 8.96
C ARG A 13 -4.19 -8.80 8.83
N GLY A 14 -4.31 -7.86 7.90
CA GLY A 14 -3.36 -6.76 7.74
C GLY A 14 -3.85 -5.48 8.37
N LYS A 15 -2.93 -4.70 8.94
CA LYS A 15 -3.16 -3.34 9.42
C LYS A 15 -2.15 -2.39 8.80
N ILE A 16 -2.63 -1.24 8.34
CA ILE A 16 -1.75 -0.12 7.96
C ILE A 16 -1.57 0.78 9.17
N CYS A 17 -0.31 0.98 9.54
CA CYS A 17 0.10 1.88 10.62
C CYS A 17 0.67 3.15 10.00
N VAL A 18 0.20 4.32 10.43
CA VAL A 18 0.57 5.63 9.86
C VAL A 18 1.00 6.56 10.99
N ALA A 19 1.95 7.46 10.72
CA ALA A 19 2.36 8.46 11.69
C ALA A 19 1.22 9.44 12.06
N ASP A 20 1.09 9.72 13.35
CA ASP A 20 -0.04 10.44 13.95
C ASP A 20 -0.08 11.94 13.59
N ASN A 21 1.00 12.47 13.03
CA ASN A 21 1.23 13.90 12.80
C ASN A 21 1.20 14.29 11.32
N LEU A 22 0.59 13.46 10.46
CA LEU A 22 0.45 13.75 9.04
C LEU A 22 -0.80 14.60 8.76
N GLU A 23 -0.65 15.55 7.83
CA GLU A 23 -1.79 16.18 7.16
C GLU A 23 -2.64 15.11 6.44
N LEU A 24 -3.93 15.37 6.26
CA LEU A 24 -4.88 14.40 5.70
C LEU A 24 -4.40 13.82 4.36
N ASP A 25 -3.91 14.66 3.45
CA ASP A 25 -3.45 14.22 2.13
C ASP A 25 -2.23 13.28 2.23
N ALA A 26 -1.27 13.63 3.09
CA ALA A 26 -0.08 12.81 3.33
C ALA A 26 -0.42 11.48 4.02
N MET A 27 -1.40 11.48 4.93
CA MET A 27 -1.93 10.27 5.55
C MET A 27 -2.59 9.36 4.50
N LEU A 28 -3.38 9.92 3.60
CA LEU A 28 -4.03 9.16 2.52
C LEU A 28 -3.03 8.59 1.52
N ASP A 29 -2.03 9.37 1.10
CA ASP A 29 -0.95 8.90 0.23
C ASP A 29 -0.19 7.74 0.89
N THR A 30 0.15 7.89 2.17
CA THR A 30 0.82 6.84 2.94
C THR A 30 -0.03 5.57 3.03
N CYS A 31 -1.34 5.70 3.29
CA CYS A 31 -2.24 4.55 3.27
C CYS A 31 -2.28 3.84 1.91
N CYS A 32 -2.26 4.60 0.81
CA CYS A 32 -2.27 4.03 -0.54
C CYS A 32 -0.95 3.30 -0.85
N GLU A 33 0.18 3.88 -0.46
CA GLU A 33 1.52 3.30 -0.63
C GLU A 33 1.67 1.98 0.13
N GLU A 34 1.32 1.95 1.42
CA GLU A 34 1.43 0.73 2.24
C GLU A 34 0.46 -0.37 1.78
N TRP A 35 -0.72 0.00 1.28
CA TRP A 35 -1.62 -0.97 0.67
C TRP A 35 -1.03 -1.54 -0.63
N ALA A 36 -0.41 -0.70 -1.45
CA ALA A 36 0.27 -1.16 -2.67
C ALA A 36 1.42 -2.12 -2.36
N HIS A 37 2.20 -1.87 -1.30
CA HIS A 37 3.23 -2.80 -0.81
C HIS A 37 2.63 -4.16 -0.43
N ALA A 38 1.57 -4.16 0.40
CA ALA A 38 0.91 -5.40 0.80
C ALA A 38 0.38 -6.20 -0.40
N ARG A 39 -0.25 -5.52 -1.38
CA ARG A 39 -0.75 -6.15 -2.60
C ARG A 39 0.37 -6.69 -3.49
N THR A 40 1.47 -5.96 -3.60
CA THR A 40 2.62 -6.39 -4.42
C THR A 40 3.24 -7.66 -3.85
N ASN A 41 3.40 -7.70 -2.53
CA ASN A 41 3.94 -8.87 -1.83
C ASN A 41 3.04 -10.11 -1.96
N ASP A 42 1.71 -9.93 -2.04
CA ASP A 42 0.74 -11.02 -2.29
C ASP A 42 0.78 -11.52 -3.75
N LEU A 43 1.04 -10.62 -4.71
CA LEU A 43 0.97 -10.92 -6.14
C LEU A 43 2.29 -11.41 -6.74
N CYS A 44 3.43 -11.00 -6.18
CA CYS A 44 4.74 -11.40 -6.65
C CYS A 44 5.24 -12.62 -5.87
N SER A 45 5.72 -13.64 -6.59
CA SER A 45 6.62 -14.63 -6.01
C SER A 45 7.93 -13.97 -5.58
N ASP A 46 8.72 -14.61 -4.70
CA ASP A 46 10.02 -14.13 -4.17
C ASP A 46 11.06 -13.65 -5.21
N ASP A 47 10.78 -13.76 -6.51
CA ASP A 47 11.53 -13.06 -7.57
C ASP A 47 11.29 -11.54 -7.47
N GLU A 48 12.33 -10.78 -7.15
CA GLU A 48 12.27 -9.31 -7.01
C GLU A 48 11.95 -8.58 -8.33
N ASP A 49 12.28 -9.15 -9.48
CA ASP A 49 12.20 -8.48 -10.80
C ASP A 49 10.80 -7.91 -11.16
N PRO A 50 9.66 -8.59 -10.94
CA PRO A 50 8.34 -8.03 -11.18
C PRO A 50 7.85 -7.03 -10.11
N HIS A 51 8.48 -6.95 -8.92
CA HIS A 51 7.91 -6.19 -7.79
C HIS A 51 7.77 -4.70 -8.10
N HIS A 52 8.75 -4.09 -8.79
CA HIS A 52 8.72 -2.65 -9.05
C HIS A 52 7.56 -2.23 -9.95
N ASN A 53 7.32 -2.96 -11.04
CA ASN A 53 6.23 -2.64 -11.98
C ASN A 53 4.85 -2.96 -11.38
N THR A 54 4.75 -4.09 -10.67
CA THR A 54 3.51 -4.49 -9.98
C THR A 54 3.14 -3.48 -8.90
N PHE A 55 4.12 -2.99 -8.14
CA PHE A 55 3.90 -1.94 -7.14
C PHE A 55 3.27 -0.69 -7.74
N TRP A 56 3.85 -0.12 -8.81
CA TRP A 56 3.30 1.09 -9.42
C TRP A 56 1.92 0.88 -10.04
N ALA A 57 1.67 -0.31 -10.59
CA ALA A 57 0.35 -0.66 -11.10
C ALA A 57 -0.70 -0.73 -9.98
N GLU A 58 -0.39 -1.41 -8.86
CA GLU A 58 -1.30 -1.49 -7.71
C GLU A 58 -1.48 -0.13 -7.03
N TYR A 59 -0.40 0.65 -6.86
CA TYR A 59 -0.47 2.00 -6.30
C TYR A 59 -1.38 2.91 -7.13
N GLY A 60 -1.18 2.97 -8.45
CA GLY A 60 -2.04 3.77 -9.33
C GLY A 60 -3.52 3.38 -9.22
N ARG A 61 -3.80 2.07 -9.25
CA ARG A 61 -5.17 1.53 -9.12
C ARG A 61 -5.81 1.92 -7.78
N ILE A 62 -5.07 1.84 -6.68
CA ILE A 62 -5.55 2.18 -5.33
C ILE A 62 -5.80 3.70 -5.22
N VAL A 63 -4.88 4.52 -5.70
CA VAL A 63 -5.03 5.98 -5.71
C VAL A 63 -6.26 6.41 -6.51
N MET A 64 -6.48 5.82 -7.69
CA MET A 64 -7.69 6.08 -8.50
C MET A 64 -8.96 5.76 -7.72
N ALA A 65 -9.00 4.59 -7.06
CA ALA A 65 -10.15 4.16 -6.26
C ALA A 65 -10.39 5.06 -5.04
N ALA A 66 -9.31 5.48 -4.35
CA ALA A 66 -9.38 6.32 -3.16
C ALA A 66 -9.80 7.76 -3.48
N ARG A 67 -9.41 8.27 -4.65
CA ARG A 67 -9.60 9.67 -5.04
C ARG A 67 -10.75 9.91 -6.02
N GLY A 68 -11.33 8.84 -6.59
CA GLY A 68 -12.42 8.94 -7.56
C GLY A 68 -12.02 9.63 -8.88
N VAL A 69 -10.74 9.57 -9.24
CA VAL A 69 -10.18 10.14 -10.47
C VAL A 69 -9.61 9.00 -11.33
N GLU A 70 -10.03 8.91 -12.59
CA GLU A 70 -9.42 8.01 -13.59
C GLU A 70 -8.01 8.52 -13.95
N TRP A 71 -6.99 7.65 -13.84
CA TRP A 71 -5.61 7.88 -14.28
C TRP A 71 -5.40 7.30 -15.69
#